data_AF-A0A7W3SY21-F1
#
_entry.id   AF-A0A7W3SY21-F1
#
_cell.length_a   1.000
_cell.length_b   1.000
_cell.length_c   1.000
_cell.angle_alpha   90.00
_cell.angle_beta   90.00
_cell.angle_gamma   90.00
#
_symmetry.space_group_name_H-M   'P 1'
#
loop_
_entity.id
_entity.type
_entity.pdbx_description
1 polymer ?
#
loop_
_entity_poly.entity_id
_entity_poly.type
_entity_poly.pdbx_seq_one_letter_code
_entity_poly.pdbx_strand_id
1 'polypeptide(L)'
;MVVNSQYDTLIQFIDYFQNETIVYCTWQPTVKSESGTYTLGYPIYDDRLLMFIKAVNDSGITVQDYRSKLNGIFDKKEPIKMIDNMNDLITVKAMLTYYVRAERFGDGSWAFAAENMVFLRILIKLKE
;
A
#
# COMPACT_ATOMS: atom_id res chain seq x y z
N MET A 1 28.09 -12.29 1.89
CA MET A 1 26.98 -12.73 2.75
C MET A 1 25.76 -11.93 2.34
N VAL A 2 24.81 -12.54 1.65
CA VAL A 2 23.53 -11.90 1.36
C VAL A 2 22.71 -12.05 2.65
N VAL A 3 22.44 -10.94 3.32
CA VAL A 3 21.47 -10.93 4.42
C VAL A 3 20.12 -11.23 3.79
N ASN A 4 19.62 -12.46 3.94
CA ASN A 4 18.23 -12.76 3.57
C ASN A 4 17.35 -11.91 4.48
N SER A 5 16.75 -10.88 3.91
CA SER A 5 15.75 -10.10 4.61
C SER A 5 14.52 -10.98 4.77
N GLN A 6 13.86 -10.93 5.93
CA GLN A 6 12.55 -11.55 6.13
C GLN A 6 11.52 -11.12 5.05
N TYR A 7 11.85 -10.08 4.27
CA TYR A 7 11.00 -9.46 3.26
C TYR A 7 11.51 -9.66 1.83
N ASP A 8 12.41 -10.63 1.56
CA ASP A 8 13.00 -10.84 0.22
C ASP A 8 11.94 -10.91 -0.90
N THR A 9 10.80 -11.55 -0.65
CA THR A 9 9.68 -11.60 -1.61
C THR A 9 9.02 -10.24 -1.83
N LEU A 10 8.90 -9.41 -0.79
CA LEU A 10 8.33 -8.07 -0.90
C LEU A 10 9.29 -7.10 -1.59
N ILE A 11 10.59 -7.23 -1.33
CA ILE A 11 11.64 -6.38 -1.91
C ILE A 11 11.71 -6.55 -3.44
N GLN A 12 11.33 -7.72 -3.97
CA GLN A 12 11.24 -7.94 -5.44
C GLN A 12 10.18 -7.05 -6.13
N PHE A 13 9.26 -6.43 -5.38
CA PHE A 13 8.30 -5.47 -5.93
C PHE A 13 8.85 -4.05 -6.03
N ILE A 14 10.07 -3.77 -5.56
CA ILE A 14 10.68 -2.44 -5.67
C ILE A 14 10.74 -2.00 -7.14
N ASP A 15 11.29 -2.82 -8.03
CA ASP A 15 11.43 -2.49 -9.45
C ASP A 15 10.07 -2.24 -10.13
N TYR A 16 9.02 -2.92 -9.65
CA TYR A 16 7.67 -2.71 -10.11
C TYR A 16 7.14 -1.32 -9.72
N PHE A 17 7.33 -0.90 -8.47
CA PHE A 17 6.89 0.42 -8.01
C PHE A 17 7.80 1.58 -8.44
N GLN A 18 9.04 1.31 -8.86
CA GLN A 18 9.96 2.31 -9.43
C GLN A 18 9.62 2.66 -10.89
N ASN A 19 8.88 1.81 -11.58
CA ASN A 19 8.57 2.02 -12.98
C ASN A 19 7.42 3.03 -13.15
N GLU A 20 7.76 4.25 -13.58
CA GLU A 20 6.81 5.36 -13.82
C GLU A 20 5.81 5.10 -14.95
N THR A 21 6.01 4.07 -15.77
CA THR A 21 5.11 3.72 -16.88
C THR A 21 3.97 2.77 -16.48
N ILE A 22 4.01 2.24 -15.25
CA ILE A 22 2.99 1.30 -14.77
C ILE A 22 1.69 2.04 -14.46
N VAL A 23 0.60 1.49 -14.98
CA VAL A 23 -0.77 1.87 -14.60
C VAL A 23 -1.25 0.86 -13.55
N TYR A 24 -1.29 1.28 -12.29
CA TYR A 24 -1.62 0.40 -11.15
C TYR A 24 -3.10 0.01 -11.06
N CYS A 25 -3.98 0.84 -11.60
CA CYS A 25 -5.41 0.56 -11.65
C CYS A 25 -6.11 1.33 -12.77
N THR A 26 -7.29 0.87 -13.15
CA THR A 26 -8.24 1.62 -13.98
C THR A 26 -9.51 1.87 -13.19
N TRP A 27 -9.88 3.13 -13.00
CA TRP A 27 -11.10 3.51 -12.31
C TRP A 27 -12.33 3.26 -13.18
N GLN A 28 -13.27 2.47 -12.66
CA GLN A 28 -14.62 2.39 -13.22
C GLN A 28 -15.41 3.64 -12.79
N PRO A 29 -16.19 4.23 -13.71
CA PRO A 29 -16.99 5.39 -13.38
C PRO A 29 -18.15 5.02 -12.44
N THR A 30 -18.68 6.02 -11.74
CA THR A 30 -19.99 5.89 -11.08
C THR A 30 -21.07 5.74 -12.15
N VAL A 31 -21.86 4.67 -12.09
CA VAL A 31 -22.93 4.37 -13.04
C VAL A 31 -24.28 4.46 -12.35
N LYS A 32 -25.25 5.11 -12.99
CA LYS A 32 -26.66 5.08 -12.59
C LYS A 32 -27.41 4.07 -13.44
N SER A 33 -27.99 3.06 -12.80
CA SER A 33 -28.85 2.06 -13.45
C SER A 33 -30.20 2.66 -13.88
N GLU A 34 -30.90 1.96 -14.80
CA GLU A 34 -32.25 2.33 -15.25
C GLU A 34 -33.27 2.40 -14.10
N SER A 35 -33.10 1.58 -13.06
CA SER A 35 -33.95 1.60 -11.85
C SER A 35 -33.62 2.74 -10.88
N GLY A 36 -32.65 3.60 -11.21
CA GLY A 36 -32.24 4.75 -10.40
C GLY A 36 -31.21 4.44 -9.31
N THR A 37 -30.76 3.19 -9.18
CA THR A 37 -29.68 2.80 -8.25
C THR A 37 -28.32 3.23 -8.78
N TYR A 38 -27.43 3.66 -7.88
CA TYR A 38 -26.06 4.04 -8.20
C TYR A 38 -25.06 2.94 -7.83
N THR A 39 -24.16 2.62 -8.75
CA THR A 39 -22.91 1.91 -8.49
C THR A 39 -21.82 2.96 -8.41
N LEU A 40 -21.17 3.10 -7.25
CA LEU A 40 -20.06 4.04 -7.07
C LEU A 40 -18.85 3.57 -7.87
N GLY A 41 -18.05 4.50 -8.38
CA GLY A 41 -16.82 4.19 -9.07
C GLY A 41 -15.83 3.46 -8.16
N TYR A 42 -15.12 2.49 -8.72
CA TYR A 42 -14.18 1.63 -8.02
C TYR A 42 -12.96 1.32 -8.91
N PRO A 43 -11.77 1.11 -8.35
CA PRO A 43 -10.58 0.75 -9.11
C PRO A 43 -10.60 -0.74 -9.48
N ILE A 44 -10.20 -1.04 -10.72
CA ILE A 44 -9.76 -2.38 -11.12
C ILE A 44 -8.25 -2.38 -11.09
N TYR A 45 -7.67 -3.10 -10.14
CA TYR A 45 -6.23 -3.19 -9.93
C TYR A 45 -5.55 -4.10 -10.95
N ASP A 46 -4.31 -3.77 -11.31
CA ASP A 46 -3.51 -4.68 -12.11
C ASP A 46 -3.08 -5.92 -11.31
N ASP A 47 -2.82 -7.02 -12.02
CA ASP A 47 -2.51 -8.31 -11.40
C ASP A 47 -1.27 -8.25 -10.50
N ARG A 48 -0.27 -7.42 -10.83
CA ARG A 48 0.97 -7.35 -10.07
C ARG A 48 0.78 -6.57 -8.76
N LEU A 49 -0.10 -5.57 -8.73
CA LEU A 49 -0.51 -4.93 -7.48
C LEU A 49 -1.27 -5.93 -6.59
N LEU A 50 -2.18 -6.71 -7.16
CA LEU A 50 -2.88 -7.77 -6.41
C LEU A 50 -1.92 -8.82 -5.85
N MET A 51 -0.92 -9.23 -6.64
CA MET A 51 0.16 -10.12 -6.18
C MET A 51 0.96 -9.52 -5.03
N PHE A 52 1.30 -8.22 -5.09
CA PHE A 52 1.97 -7.53 -4.01
C PHE A 52 1.15 -7.56 -2.72
N ILE A 53 -0.14 -7.19 -2.80
CA ILE A 53 -1.04 -7.20 -1.64
C ILE A 53 -1.17 -8.60 -1.05
N LYS A 54 -1.28 -9.62 -1.90
CA LYS A 54 -1.29 -11.02 -1.45
C LYS A 54 0.01 -11.38 -0.72
N ALA A 55 1.16 -11.03 -1.29
CA ALA A 55 2.46 -11.29 -0.66
C ALA A 55 2.59 -10.60 0.70
N VAL A 56 2.10 -9.36 0.85
CA VAL A 56 2.07 -8.67 2.15
C VAL A 56 1.23 -9.45 3.16
N ASN A 57 0.01 -9.86 2.80
CA ASN A 57 -0.86 -10.62 3.68
C ASN A 57 -0.26 -11.99 4.07
N ASP A 58 0.40 -12.67 3.14
CA ASP A 58 0.99 -14.00 3.37
C ASP A 58 2.31 -13.94 4.17
N SER A 59 3.03 -12.82 4.12
CA SER A 59 4.34 -12.66 4.79
C SER A 59 4.28 -12.60 6.33
N GLY A 60 3.09 -12.38 6.92
CA GLY A 60 2.96 -12.14 8.36
C GLY A 60 3.54 -10.80 8.83
N ILE A 61 3.93 -9.89 7.92
CA ILE A 61 4.53 -8.59 8.26
C ILE A 61 3.54 -7.62 8.93
N THR A 62 2.23 -7.90 8.84
CA THR A 62 1.19 -7.00 9.32
C THR A 62 1.20 -6.84 10.83
N VAL A 63 0.99 -5.62 11.32
CA VAL A 63 0.98 -5.28 12.75
C VAL A 63 -0.47 -5.24 13.25
N GLN A 64 -0.80 -6.03 14.29
CA GLN A 64 -2.18 -6.07 14.81
C GLN A 64 -2.64 -4.72 15.39
N ASP A 65 -1.79 -4.06 16.18
CA ASP A 65 -2.05 -2.77 16.82
C ASP A 65 -1.55 -1.57 15.99
N TYR A 66 -1.50 -1.71 14.65
CA TYR A 66 -0.95 -0.69 13.73
C TYR A 66 -1.52 0.71 13.96
N ARG A 67 -2.80 0.84 14.32
CA ARG A 67 -3.43 2.14 14.61
C ARG A 67 -2.80 2.83 15.82
N SER A 68 -2.48 2.07 16.87
CA SER A 68 -1.83 2.60 18.07
C SER A 68 -0.40 3.03 17.77
N LYS A 69 0.31 2.30 16.90
CA LYS A 69 1.66 2.67 16.47
C LYS A 69 1.70 3.94 15.61
N LEU A 70 0.62 4.19 14.86
CA LEU A 70 0.48 5.36 13.99
C LEU A 70 -0.19 6.56 14.67
N ASN A 71 -0.67 6.41 15.89
CA ASN A 71 -1.41 7.46 16.58
C ASN A 71 -0.52 8.68 16.87
N GLY A 72 -1.02 9.88 16.56
CA GLY A 72 -0.29 11.13 16.80
C GLY A 72 0.88 11.41 15.84
N ILE A 73 1.23 10.47 14.97
CA ILE A 73 2.28 10.63 13.95
C ILE A 73 1.71 10.64 12.53
N PHE A 74 0.59 9.94 12.29
CA PHE A 74 0.04 9.74 10.94
C PHE A 74 -0.75 10.93 10.39
N ASP A 75 -0.12 11.63 9.46
CA ASP A 75 -0.73 12.59 8.54
C ASP A 75 -0.77 12.03 7.11
N LYS A 76 -1.99 11.80 6.60
CA LYS A 76 -2.24 11.33 5.23
C LYS A 76 -1.79 12.32 4.16
N LYS A 77 -1.57 13.60 4.50
CA LYS A 77 -1.22 14.64 3.54
C LYS A 77 0.24 14.58 3.11
N GLU A 78 1.13 14.08 3.97
CA GLU A 78 2.58 13.99 3.70
C GLU A 78 3.16 12.58 3.98
N PRO A 79 2.62 11.51 3.36
CA PRO A 79 2.95 10.14 3.72
C PRO A 79 4.43 9.78 3.46
N ILE A 80 5.04 10.34 2.40
CA ILE A 80 6.45 10.09 2.07
C ILE A 80 7.39 10.67 3.14
N LYS A 81 7.21 11.95 3.46
CA LYS A 81 8.01 12.63 4.50
C LYS A 81 7.89 11.93 5.85
N MET A 82 6.69 11.45 6.16
CA MET A 82 6.48 10.62 7.33
C MET A 82 7.31 9.34 7.32
N ILE A 83 7.24 8.56 6.24
CA ILE A 83 8.00 7.31 6.11
C ILE A 83 9.50 7.58 6.23
N ASP A 84 10.00 8.67 5.63
CA ASP A 84 11.41 9.05 5.67
C ASP A 84 11.93 9.27 7.09
N ASN A 85 11.10 9.89 7.93
CA ASN A 85 11.40 10.19 9.32
C ASN A 85 11.19 9.00 10.27
N MET A 86 10.64 7.87 9.80
CA MET A 86 10.50 6.66 10.60
C MET A 86 11.86 5.99 10.76
N ASN A 87 12.27 5.79 12.02
CA ASN A 87 13.51 5.13 12.41
C ASN A 87 13.27 3.73 12.99
N ASP A 88 12.01 3.38 13.28
CA ASP A 88 11.66 2.09 13.85
C ASP A 88 10.90 1.23 12.85
N LEU A 89 11.33 -0.02 12.72
CA LEU A 89 10.78 -0.98 11.77
C LEU A 89 9.30 -1.30 12.05
N ILE A 90 8.86 -1.21 13.31
CA ILE A 90 7.48 -1.51 13.70
C ILE A 90 6.53 -0.47 13.11
N THR A 91 6.89 0.81 13.13
CA THR A 91 6.08 1.89 12.55
C THR A 91 6.05 1.80 11.03
N VAL A 92 7.17 1.44 10.38
CA VAL A 92 7.19 1.17 8.92
C VAL A 92 6.21 0.04 8.56
N LYS A 93 6.24 -1.07 9.31
CA LYS A 93 5.28 -2.18 9.13
C LYS A 93 3.84 -1.77 9.43
N ALA A 94 3.63 -0.91 10.44
CA ALA A 94 2.31 -0.39 10.77
C ALA A 94 1.76 0.48 9.63
N MET A 95 2.61 1.30 8.99
CA MET A 95 2.26 2.08 7.81
C MET A 95 1.89 1.19 6.61
N LEU A 96 2.66 0.12 6.36
CA LEU A 96 2.29 -0.87 5.35
C LEU A 96 0.93 -1.50 5.64
N THR A 97 0.73 -1.91 6.89
CA THR A 97 -0.53 -2.51 7.36
C THR A 97 -1.70 -1.57 7.19
N TYR A 98 -1.47 -0.27 7.44
CA TYR A 98 -2.48 0.77 7.26
C TYR A 98 -3.00 0.79 5.83
N TYR A 99 -2.13 0.97 4.84
CA TYR A 99 -2.54 1.06 3.44
C TYR A 99 -3.15 -0.23 2.91
N VAL A 100 -2.57 -1.39 3.25
CA VAL A 100 -3.12 -2.68 2.83
C VAL A 100 -4.52 -2.93 3.40
N ARG A 101 -4.78 -2.54 4.65
CA ARG A 101 -6.09 -2.76 5.29
C ARG A 101 -7.10 -1.64 5.04
N ALA A 102 -6.65 -0.45 4.65
CA ALA A 102 -7.52 0.71 4.42
C ALA A 102 -8.56 0.44 3.31
N GLU A 103 -8.22 -0.38 2.32
CA GLU A 103 -9.12 -0.80 1.23
C GLU A 103 -10.43 -1.42 1.74
N ARG A 104 -10.42 -2.08 2.91
CA ARG A 104 -11.63 -2.67 3.51
C ARG A 104 -12.68 -1.64 3.92
N PHE A 105 -12.30 -0.37 4.00
CA PHE A 105 -13.14 0.73 4.45
C PHE A 105 -13.46 1.74 3.33
N GLY A 106 -12.91 1.52 2.13
CA GLY A 106 -13.10 2.40 0.99
C GLY A 106 -12.09 2.08 -0.11
N ASP A 107 -12.61 1.98 -1.32
CA ASP A 107 -11.82 1.65 -2.49
C ASP A 107 -10.83 2.76 -2.84
N GLY A 108 -9.67 2.37 -3.35
CA GLY A 108 -8.63 3.28 -3.87
C GLY A 108 -7.48 3.56 -2.91
N SER A 109 -7.42 2.92 -1.75
CA SER A 109 -6.29 3.07 -0.83
C SER A 109 -5.02 2.45 -1.41
N TRP A 110 -5.13 1.31 -2.09
CA TRP A 110 -4.01 0.69 -2.80
C TRP A 110 -3.60 1.51 -4.02
N ALA A 111 -4.56 2.04 -4.79
CA ALA A 111 -4.28 2.94 -5.93
C ALA A 111 -3.47 4.15 -5.46
N PHE A 112 -3.97 4.84 -4.43
CA PHE A 112 -3.30 6.00 -3.84
C PHE A 112 -1.87 5.66 -3.41
N ALA A 113 -1.68 4.56 -2.68
CA ALA A 113 -0.37 4.18 -2.16
C ALA A 113 0.63 3.79 -3.26
N ALA A 114 0.15 3.16 -4.34
CA ALA A 114 0.98 2.81 -5.48
C ALA A 114 1.37 4.06 -6.30
N GLU A 115 0.38 4.88 -6.68
CA GLU A 115 0.56 6.07 -7.51
C GLU A 115 1.39 7.16 -6.81
N ASN A 116 1.28 7.27 -5.48
CA ASN A 116 2.02 8.27 -4.69
C ASN A 116 3.32 7.72 -4.09
N MET A 117 3.87 6.63 -4.64
CA MET A 117 5.15 6.04 -4.24
C MET A 117 5.24 5.60 -2.77
N VAL A 118 4.12 5.49 -2.06
CA VAL A 118 4.08 5.11 -0.65
C VAL A 118 4.59 3.68 -0.48
N PHE A 119 4.09 2.74 -1.28
CA PHE A 119 4.56 1.35 -1.22
C PHE A 119 6.04 1.22 -1.55
N LEU A 120 6.51 1.93 -2.59
CA LEU A 120 7.94 1.99 -2.91
C LEU A 120 8.76 2.43 -1.72
N ARG A 121 8.37 3.53 -1.08
CA ARG A 121 9.16 4.11 0.01
C ARG A 121 9.19 3.22 1.25
N ILE A 122 8.07 2.58 1.57
CA ILE A 122 8.01 1.54 2.61
C ILE A 122 8.96 0.39 2.28
N LEU A 123 8.96 -0.13 1.05
CA LEU A 123 9.82 -1.24 0.66
C LEU A 123 11.32 -0.88 0.74
N ILE A 124 11.68 0.35 0.39
CA ILE A 124 13.04 0.87 0.58
C ILE A 124 13.42 0.85 2.06
N LYS A 125 12.55 1.38 2.95
CA LYS A 125 12.76 1.34 4.41
C LYS A 125 12.84 -0.08 4.98
N LEU A 126 12.11 -1.05 4.41
CA LEU A 126 12.17 -2.45 4.83
C LEU A 126 13.47 -3.16 4.38
N LYS A 127 14.18 -2.59 3.40
CA LYS A 127 15.44 -3.12 2.87
C LYS A 127 16.68 -2.58 3.60
N GLU A 128 16.58 -1.41 4.23
CA GLU A 128 17.61 -0.81 5.10
C GLU A 128 17.94 -1.70 6.31
#